data_AF-A0A401RES1-F1
#
_entry.id   AF-A0A401RES1-F1
#
_cell.length_a   1.000
_cell.length_b   1.000
_cell.length_c   1.000
_cell.angle_alpha   90.00
_cell.angle_beta   90.00
_cell.angle_gamma   90.00
#
_symmetry.space_group_name_H-M   'P 1'
#
loop_
_entity.id
_entity.type
_entity.pdbx_description
1 polymer ?
#
loop_
_entity_poly.entity_id
_entity_poly.type
_entity_poly.pdbx_seq_one_letter_code
_entity_poly.pdbx_strand_id
1 'polypeptide(L)'
;MASGCIVRLCRSALSLQLKASERLLPAVNPVHSTSRRNNSNRTSVVRCGRQVYARLYPVLLVRPDGSTINIRYKEPKRIITMPVDVSLLPEAERKARMRKRDPKRTRMKEEQFEDEFKIDDYSKFWKKK
;
A
#
# COMPACT_ATOMS: atom_id res chain seq x y z
N MET A 1 16.77 40.78 -58.24
CA MET A 1 16.85 41.31 -56.86
C MET A 1 17.25 40.16 -55.95
N ALA A 2 18.32 40.36 -55.15
CA ALA A 2 19.02 39.45 -54.21
C ALA A 2 19.57 38.13 -54.81
N SER A 3 20.83 37.91 -55.18
CA SER A 3 22.18 38.14 -54.59
C SER A 3 22.51 37.34 -53.32
N GLY A 4 23.52 36.47 -53.40
CA GLY A 4 24.26 35.93 -52.25
C GLY A 4 24.48 34.41 -52.30
N CYS A 5 25.41 33.92 -53.12
CA CYS A 5 26.80 33.58 -52.78
C CYS A 5 26.99 32.14 -52.23
N ILE A 6 27.50 31.30 -53.13
CA ILE A 6 28.13 30.01 -52.91
C ILE A 6 29.54 30.23 -52.35
N VAL A 7 29.95 29.49 -51.31
CA VAL A 7 31.38 29.16 -51.13
C VAL A 7 31.55 27.77 -50.52
N ARG A 8 32.34 26.96 -51.22
CA ARG A 8 32.73 25.59 -50.88
C ARG A 8 33.85 25.58 -49.84
N LEU A 9 33.77 24.58 -48.96
CA LEU A 9 34.82 23.66 -48.50
C LEU A 9 36.30 24.12 -48.62
N CYS A 10 37.04 24.11 -47.51
CA CYS A 10 38.44 23.64 -47.55
C CYS A 10 38.88 23.02 -46.21
N ARG A 11 39.57 21.89 -46.33
CA ARG A 11 40.12 21.03 -45.29
C ARG A 11 41.45 21.58 -44.77
N SER A 12 41.79 21.32 -43.52
CA SER A 12 43.17 20.97 -43.14
C SER A 12 43.18 20.08 -41.91
N ALA A 13 43.77 18.90 -42.09
CA ALA A 13 44.17 18.00 -41.03
C ALA A 13 45.53 18.44 -40.50
N LEU A 14 45.75 18.37 -39.19
CA LEU A 14 47.11 18.27 -38.62
C LEU A 14 47.07 17.34 -37.42
N SER A 15 47.67 16.18 -37.66
CA SER A 15 48.08 15.14 -36.75
C SER A 15 49.07 15.64 -35.69
N LEU A 16 48.86 15.29 -34.43
CA LEU A 16 49.94 15.13 -33.48
C LEU A 16 49.93 13.69 -32.98
N GLN A 17 51.00 13.00 -33.33
CA GLN A 17 51.28 11.59 -33.13
C GLN A 17 51.52 11.24 -31.65
N LEU A 18 51.35 9.94 -31.39
CA LEU A 18 51.70 9.16 -30.21
C LEU A 18 52.94 9.66 -29.46
N LYS A 19 52.93 9.62 -28.12
CA LYS A 19 53.78 8.74 -27.27
C LYS A 19 53.31 8.74 -25.82
N ALA A 20 52.90 7.57 -25.31
CA ALA A 20 53.27 7.07 -23.99
C ALA A 20 52.77 5.63 -23.88
N SER A 21 53.67 4.71 -24.23
CA SER A 21 53.66 3.34 -23.77
C SER A 21 53.78 3.27 -22.24
N GLU A 22 53.40 2.10 -21.70
CA GLU A 22 53.44 1.70 -20.28
C GLU A 22 52.22 2.20 -19.49
N ARG A 23 51.35 1.34 -18.96
CA ARG A 23 51.72 0.22 -18.10
C ARG A 23 50.86 -1.02 -18.35
N LEU A 24 51.55 -2.14 -18.38
CA LEU A 24 51.04 -3.47 -18.11
C LEU A 24 50.15 -3.45 -16.87
N LEU A 25 48.94 -3.99 -17.01
CA LEU A 25 48.33 -5.05 -16.21
C LEU A 25 46.85 -5.06 -16.61
N PRO A 26 46.27 -6.17 -17.12
CA PRO A 26 44.82 -6.27 -17.10
C PRO A 26 44.42 -6.18 -15.64
N ALA A 27 43.68 -5.14 -15.26
CA ALA A 27 42.94 -5.13 -14.02
C ALA A 27 41.94 -6.29 -14.11
N VAL A 28 42.38 -7.49 -13.71
CA VAL A 28 41.50 -8.59 -13.41
C VAL A 28 40.81 -8.17 -12.13
N ASN A 29 39.77 -7.35 -12.29
CA ASN A 29 38.77 -7.17 -11.25
C ASN A 29 38.26 -8.58 -10.98
N PRO A 30 38.48 -9.18 -9.79
CA PRO A 30 37.78 -10.39 -9.46
C PRO A 30 36.31 -9.99 -9.48
N VAL A 31 35.61 -10.37 -10.54
CA VAL A 31 34.16 -10.26 -10.60
C VAL A 31 33.71 -11.13 -9.46
N HIS A 32 33.38 -10.51 -8.33
CA HIS A 32 32.97 -11.22 -7.13
C HIS A 32 31.65 -11.92 -7.51
N SER A 33 31.75 -13.17 -7.95
CA SER A 33 30.62 -13.99 -8.36
C SER A 33 29.94 -14.45 -7.09
N THR A 34 29.31 -13.51 -6.39
CA THR A 34 28.44 -13.84 -5.27
C THR A 34 27.35 -14.76 -5.82
N SER A 35 27.20 -15.93 -5.21
CA SER A 35 26.09 -16.82 -5.54
C SER A 35 24.80 -16.02 -5.40
N ARG A 36 23.97 -16.04 -6.47
CA ARG A 36 22.72 -15.29 -6.48
C ARG A 36 21.81 -15.87 -5.41
N ARG A 37 21.74 -15.20 -4.26
CA ARG A 37 20.76 -15.52 -3.23
C ARG A 37 19.39 -15.06 -3.74
N ASN A 38 18.48 -16.00 -3.92
CA ASN A 38 17.09 -15.72 -4.25
C ASN A 38 16.38 -15.19 -3.01
N ASN A 39 16.65 -13.93 -2.66
CA ASN A 39 15.96 -13.20 -1.60
C ASN A 39 15.06 -12.11 -2.19
N SER A 40 14.06 -11.70 -1.41
CA SER A 40 13.14 -10.62 -1.76
C SER A 40 13.82 -9.25 -1.88
N ASN A 41 14.98 -9.08 -1.23
CA ASN A 41 15.73 -7.82 -1.23
C ASN A 41 16.49 -7.56 -2.54
N ARG A 42 16.67 -8.57 -3.39
CA ARG A 42 17.44 -8.46 -4.64
C ARG A 42 16.92 -7.36 -5.57
N THR A 43 15.61 -7.10 -5.56
CA THR A 43 14.94 -6.11 -6.42
C THR A 43 14.12 -5.10 -5.63
N SER A 44 14.37 -4.94 -4.32
CA SER A 44 13.57 -4.03 -3.49
C SER A 44 13.95 -2.56 -3.67
N VAL A 45 15.22 -2.26 -3.98
CA VAL A 45 15.73 -0.90 -4.20
C VAL A 45 15.73 -0.57 -5.68
N VAL A 46 14.73 0.20 -6.13
CA VAL A 46 14.55 0.55 -7.56
C VAL A 46 14.13 2.01 -7.75
N ARG A 47 14.26 2.54 -8.97
CA ARG A 47 13.75 3.86 -9.40
C ARG A 47 12.78 3.74 -10.57
N CYS A 48 11.99 4.78 -10.80
CA CYS A 48 11.14 4.86 -11.99
C CYS A 48 12.03 4.99 -13.24
N GLY A 49 11.82 4.11 -14.23
CA GLY A 49 12.60 4.07 -15.48
C GLY A 49 12.09 5.01 -16.58
N ARG A 50 11.01 5.76 -16.33
CA ARG A 50 10.46 6.74 -17.28
C ARG A 50 11.26 8.05 -17.23
N GLN A 51 11.38 8.74 -18.37
CA GLN A 51 12.08 10.02 -18.46
C GLN A 51 11.34 11.13 -17.70
N VAL A 52 10.02 11.18 -17.80
CA VAL A 52 9.15 12.13 -17.09
C VAL A 52 8.15 11.32 -16.25
N TYR A 53 8.09 11.60 -14.95
CA TYR A 53 7.15 10.96 -14.04
C TYR A 53 6.77 11.91 -12.90
N ALA A 54 5.53 11.81 -12.44
CA ALA A 54 5.07 12.51 -11.25
C ALA A 54 5.71 11.93 -9.99
N ARG A 55 5.87 12.75 -8.95
CA ARG A 55 6.36 12.30 -7.65
C ARG A 55 5.41 11.27 -7.06
N LEU A 56 5.97 10.16 -6.57
CA LEU A 56 5.24 9.14 -5.85
C LEU A 56 5.84 8.99 -4.45
N TYR A 57 4.99 8.68 -3.48
CA TYR A 57 5.35 8.55 -2.08
C TYR A 57 5.28 7.07 -1.66
N PRO A 58 6.19 6.58 -0.80
CA PRO A 58 6.10 5.24 -0.25
C PRO A 58 4.92 5.18 0.74
N VAL A 59 4.05 4.19 0.56
CA VAL A 59 2.84 3.97 1.35
C VAL A 59 2.73 2.50 1.73
N LEU A 60 2.25 2.25 2.95
CA LEU A 60 1.96 0.90 3.44
C LEU A 60 0.56 0.47 2.98
N LEU A 61 0.48 -0.49 2.05
CA LEU A 61 -0.78 -1.14 1.69
C LEU A 61 -1.06 -2.30 2.64
N VAL A 62 -2.19 -2.24 3.34
CA VAL A 62 -2.69 -3.31 4.21
C VAL A 62 -3.74 -4.10 3.43
N ARG A 63 -3.49 -5.41 3.25
CA ARG A 63 -4.41 -6.36 2.63
C ARG A 63 -5.51 -6.78 3.62
N PRO A 64 -6.64 -7.36 3.17
CA PRO A 64 -7.70 -7.85 4.06
C PRO A 64 -7.20 -8.94 5.03
N ASP A 65 -6.15 -9.67 4.65
CA ASP A 65 -5.48 -10.68 5.49
C ASP A 65 -4.56 -10.05 6.56
N GLY A 66 -4.48 -8.72 6.63
CA GLY A 66 -3.63 -7.96 7.56
C GLY A 66 -2.16 -7.85 7.13
N SER A 67 -1.74 -8.60 6.12
CA SER A 67 -0.38 -8.51 5.57
C SER A 67 -0.11 -7.17 4.86
N THR A 68 1.15 -6.75 4.89
CA THR A 68 1.55 -5.40 4.47
C THR A 68 2.56 -5.41 3.33
N ILE A 69 2.41 -4.46 2.41
CA ILE A 69 3.31 -4.28 1.26
C ILE A 69 3.60 -2.78 1.07
N ASN A 70 4.85 -2.44 0.81
CA ASN A 70 5.26 -1.06 0.50
C ASN A 70 5.07 -0.77 -0.99
N ILE A 71 4.21 0.19 -1.31
CA ILE A 71 3.89 0.60 -2.68
C ILE A 71 4.13 2.10 -2.84
N ARG A 72 4.40 2.56 -4.06
CA ARG A 72 4.50 3.98 -4.39
C ARG A 72 3.15 4.52 -4.85
N TYR A 73 2.61 5.52 -4.16
CA TYR A 73 1.29 6.12 -4.43
C TYR A 73 1.40 7.62 -4.77
N LYS A 74 0.36 8.17 -5.40
CA LYS A 74 0.34 9.57 -5.85
C LYS A 74 0.29 10.56 -4.68
N GLU A 75 -0.53 10.24 -3.70
CA GLU A 75 -0.73 11.06 -2.51
C GLU A 75 0.18 10.60 -1.36
N PRO A 76 0.67 11.52 -0.52
CA PRO A 76 1.49 11.19 0.64
C PRO A 76 0.64 10.63 1.80
N LYS A 77 0.08 9.43 1.60
CA LYS A 77 -0.64 8.68 2.64
C LYS A 77 0.34 7.78 3.40
N ARG A 78 0.14 7.60 4.71
CA ARG A 78 0.96 6.64 5.48
C ARG A 78 0.50 5.20 5.28
N ILE A 79 -0.81 4.99 5.30
CA ILE A 79 -1.43 3.65 5.24
C ILE A 79 -2.63 3.71 4.30
N ILE A 80 -2.77 2.69 3.45
CA ILE A 80 -3.96 2.44 2.64
C ILE A 80 -4.48 1.06 3.02
N THR A 81 -5.75 0.96 3.42
CA THR A 81 -6.39 -0.31 3.79
C THR A 81 -7.22 -0.82 2.61
N MET A 82 -6.98 -2.05 2.18
CA MET A 82 -7.76 -2.71 1.15
C MET A 82 -9.05 -3.27 1.78
N PRO A 83 -10.23 -2.98 1.20
CA PRO A 83 -11.47 -3.54 1.69
C PRO A 83 -11.53 -5.06 1.44
N VAL A 84 -12.33 -5.74 2.25
CA VAL A 84 -12.67 -7.14 2.00
C VAL A 84 -13.74 -7.21 0.91
N ASP A 85 -13.52 -8.04 -0.10
CA ASP A 85 -14.51 -8.28 -1.14
C ASP A 85 -15.62 -9.23 -0.62
N VAL A 86 -16.86 -8.75 -0.60
CA VAL A 86 -18.02 -9.50 -0.09
C VAL A 86 -18.44 -10.63 -1.02
N SER A 87 -18.13 -10.51 -2.31
CA SER A 87 -18.53 -11.48 -3.35
C SER A 87 -17.75 -12.79 -3.25
N LEU A 88 -16.47 -12.72 -2.87
CA LEU A 88 -15.57 -13.87 -2.72
C LEU A 88 -15.76 -14.62 -1.40
N LEU A 89 -16.36 -13.97 -0.39
CA LEU A 89 -16.56 -14.58 0.92
C LEU A 89 -17.61 -15.71 0.87
N PRO A 90 -17.41 -16.77 1.67
CA PRO A 90 -18.43 -17.80 1.84
C PRO A 90 -19.71 -17.21 2.45
N GLU A 91 -20.85 -17.79 2.10
CA GLU A 91 -22.17 -17.27 2.47
C GLU A 91 -22.36 -17.14 4.00
N ALA A 92 -21.78 -18.08 4.76
CA ALA A 92 -21.81 -18.05 6.22
C ALA A 92 -21.13 -16.80 6.79
N GLU A 93 -19.92 -16.49 6.32
CA GLU A 93 -19.16 -15.31 6.75
C GLU A 93 -19.81 -14.01 6.27
N ARG A 94 -20.32 -14.01 5.03
CA ARG A 94 -21.08 -12.90 4.48
C ARG A 94 -22.28 -12.56 5.37
N LYS A 95 -23.08 -13.56 5.72
CA LYS A 95 -24.26 -13.40 6.60
C LYS A 95 -23.87 -12.94 8.00
N ALA A 96 -22.77 -13.47 8.56
CA ALA A 96 -22.25 -13.03 9.84
C ALA A 96 -21.81 -11.54 9.83
N ARG A 97 -21.15 -11.10 8.75
CA ARG A 97 -20.78 -9.68 8.58
C ARG A 97 -22.00 -8.78 8.43
N MET A 98 -23.01 -9.19 7.66
CA MET A 98 -24.27 -8.44 7.55
C MET A 98 -24.96 -8.29 8.91
N ARG A 99 -25.06 -9.39 9.68
CA ARG A 99 -25.60 -9.35 11.06
C ARG A 99 -24.79 -8.48 12.03
N LYS A 100 -23.47 -8.35 11.82
CA LYS A 100 -22.60 -7.46 12.62
C LYS A 100 -22.76 -6.01 12.20
N ARG A 101 -23.02 -5.76 10.91
CA ARG A 101 -23.26 -4.42 10.36
C ARG A 101 -24.62 -3.89 10.81
N ASP A 102 -25.64 -4.72 10.74
CA ASP A 102 -26.98 -4.36 11.17
C ASP A 102 -26.96 -4.14 12.69
N PRO A 103 -27.40 -2.97 13.19
CA PRO A 103 -27.42 -2.73 14.62
C PRO A 103 -28.32 -3.78 15.26
N LYS A 104 -27.78 -4.55 16.20
CA LYS A 104 -28.61 -5.39 17.06
C LYS A 104 -29.52 -4.43 17.80
N ARG A 105 -30.79 -4.38 17.38
CA ARG A 105 -31.82 -3.79 18.21
C ARG A 105 -31.80 -4.62 19.49
N THR A 106 -31.16 -4.10 20.53
CA THR A 106 -31.37 -4.57 21.89
C THR A 106 -32.85 -4.34 22.10
N ARG A 107 -33.65 -5.39 21.86
CA ARG A 107 -34.97 -5.45 22.44
C ARG A 107 -34.66 -5.53 23.92
N MET A 108 -34.55 -4.36 24.56
CA MET A 108 -34.87 -4.26 25.96
C MET A 108 -36.27 -4.84 26.00
N LYS A 109 -36.37 -6.12 26.35
CA LYS A 109 -37.61 -6.61 26.90
C LYS A 109 -37.72 -5.73 28.13
N GLU A 110 -38.56 -4.71 28.04
CA GLU A 110 -39.23 -4.22 29.23
C GLU A 110 -39.84 -5.51 29.78
N GLU A 111 -39.14 -6.12 30.73
CA GLU A 111 -39.72 -7.15 31.57
C GLU A 111 -40.80 -6.39 32.31
N GLN A 112 -41.97 -6.35 31.69
CA GLN A 112 -43.15 -5.79 32.27
C GLN A 112 -43.51 -6.78 33.38
N PHE A 113 -42.93 -6.54 34.55
CA PHE A 113 -43.32 -7.19 35.77
C PHE A 113 -44.75 -6.73 36.03
N GLU A 114 -45.71 -7.54 35.60
CA GLU A 114 -47.08 -7.39 36.04
C GLU A 114 -47.11 -7.84 37.50
N ASP A 115 -46.91 -6.91 38.42
CA ASP A 115 -47.07 -7.15 39.85
C ASP A 115 -48.53 -7.54 40.08
N GLU A 116 -48.79 -8.82 40.38
CA GLU A 116 -50.11 -9.35 40.73
C GLU A 116 -50.49 -8.88 42.15
N PHE A 117 -50.59 -7.56 42.33
CA PHE A 117 -50.86 -6.93 43.62
C PHE A 117 -52.31 -7.18 44.05
N LYS A 118 -52.50 -8.07 45.05
CA LYS A 118 -53.80 -8.37 45.65
C LYS A 118 -53.97 -7.58 46.94
N ILE A 119 -54.94 -6.67 46.93
CA ILE A 119 -55.27 -5.80 48.07
C ILE A 119 -55.67 -6.58 49.33
N ASP A 120 -56.29 -7.75 49.14
CA ASP A 120 -56.80 -8.59 50.23
C ASP A 120 -55.69 -9.09 51.17
N ASP A 121 -54.49 -9.36 50.64
CA ASP A 121 -53.33 -9.88 51.39
C ASP A 121 -52.78 -8.88 52.42
N TYR A 122 -53.10 -7.59 52.23
CA TYR A 122 -52.63 -6.48 53.04
C TYR A 122 -53.70 -5.89 53.97
N SER A 123 -54.95 -6.35 53.85
CA SER A 123 -56.08 -5.91 54.70
C SER A 123 -55.82 -6.10 56.20
N LYS A 124 -55.01 -7.11 56.56
CA LYS A 124 -54.58 -7.45 57.93
C LYS A 124 -53.81 -6.34 58.65
N PHE A 125 -53.25 -5.38 57.92
CA PHE A 125 -52.43 -4.31 58.51
C PHE A 125 -53.19 -2.98 58.71
N TRP A 126 -54.45 -2.90 58.27
CA TRP A 126 -55.21 -1.64 58.32
C TRP A 126 -55.75 -1.30 59.70
N LYS A 127 -55.88 -2.29 60.58
CA LYS A 127 -56.28 -2.07 61.97
C LYS A 127 -55.03 -1.99 62.84
N LYS A 128 -54.67 -0.78 63.27
CA LYS A 128 -53.67 -0.59 64.32
C LYS A 128 -54.22 -1.08 65.66
N LYS A 129 -53.39 -1.79 66.40
CA LYS A 129 -53.66 -2.23 67.78
C LYS A 129 -53.41 -1.08 68.74
#